data_AF-A0A4R2IP65-F1
#
_entry.id   AF-A0A4R2IP65-F1
#
_cell.length_a   1.000
_cell.length_b   1.000
_cell.length_c   1.000
_cell.angle_alpha   90.00
_cell.angle_beta   90.00
_cell.angle_gamma   90.00
#
_symmetry.space_group_name_H-M   'P 1'
#
loop_
_entity.id
_entity.type
_entity.pdbx_description
1 polymer ?
#
loop_
_entity_poly.entity_id
_entity_poly.type
_entity_poly.pdbx_seq_one_letter_code
_entity_poly.pdbx_strand_id
1 'polypeptide(L)'
;MSTSELLVTPAQRDRAVEILKEMYADGRLDHAEFDTRLELALKARTRAELNSTFDGLVARPVPTYVPAAYTRPAPLQRYDGDGRGMGTVAHWLGYPTFFVGPAIVVATSGQKNPAVRKHAVEALNFQLSAFGAFALLGIMTGATEGFTAFLFPIVGILWFILTGIGGLATAVGANFRYPFTLRLIK
;
A
#
# COMPACT_ATOMS: atom_id res chain seq x y z
N MET A 1 21.68 21.06 14.85
CA MET A 1 22.38 19.77 14.74
C MET A 1 21.91 19.08 13.47
N SER A 2 22.77 19.02 12.46
CA SER A 2 22.47 18.29 11.23
C SER A 2 22.49 16.79 11.53
N THR A 3 21.59 16.01 10.93
CA THR A 3 21.47 14.55 11.16
C THR A 3 22.76 13.78 10.83
N SER A 4 23.67 14.42 10.09
CA SER A 4 25.00 13.95 9.70
C SER A 4 25.99 13.81 10.86
N GLU A 5 25.82 14.61 11.93
CA GLU A 5 26.74 14.66 13.08
C GLU A 5 26.35 13.69 14.21
N LEU A 6 25.26 12.94 14.04
CA LEU A 6 24.80 11.98 15.05
C LEU A 6 25.78 10.81 15.16
N LEU A 7 26.14 10.48 16.40
CA LEU A 7 26.98 9.32 16.70
C LEU A 7 26.27 8.02 16.32
N VAL A 8 27.04 7.10 15.75
CA VAL A 8 26.57 5.77 15.36
C VAL A 8 26.50 4.86 16.57
N THR A 9 25.37 4.19 16.76
CA THR A 9 25.24 3.17 17.80
C THR A 9 25.84 1.83 17.34
N PRO A 10 26.27 0.95 18.26
CA PRO A 10 26.75 -0.39 17.91
C PRO A 10 25.75 -1.16 17.03
N ALA A 11 24.46 -1.11 17.34
CA ALA A 11 23.42 -1.76 16.54
C ALA A 11 23.31 -1.23 15.10
N GLN A 12 23.60 0.06 14.89
CA GLN A 12 23.62 0.65 13.53
C GLN A 12 24.83 0.17 12.74
N ARG A 13 25.99 0.04 13.41
CA ARG A 13 27.21 -0.53 12.82
C ARG A 13 27.01 -2.00 12.46
N ASP A 14 26.43 -2.79 13.35
CA ASP A 14 26.20 -4.23 13.13
C ASP A 14 25.26 -4.47 11.94
N ARG A 15 24.19 -3.67 11.83
CA ARG A 15 23.29 -3.71 10.67
C ARG A 15 24.01 -3.34 9.38
N ALA A 16 24.88 -2.34 9.40
CA ALA A 16 25.64 -1.96 8.21
C ALA A 16 26.58 -3.10 7.75
N VAL A 17 27.20 -3.79 8.68
CA VAL A 17 28.03 -4.98 8.41
C VAL A 17 27.21 -6.10 7.78
N GLU A 18 26.00 -6.35 8.27
CA GLU A 18 25.09 -7.37 7.71
C GLU A 18 24.74 -7.07 6.25
N ILE A 19 24.41 -5.82 5.94
CA ILE A 19 24.11 -5.38 4.57
C ILE A 19 25.32 -5.54 3.64
N LEU A 20 26.53 -5.21 4.11
CA LEU A 20 27.75 -5.40 3.33
C LEU A 20 28.03 -6.89 3.05
N LYS A 21 27.76 -7.78 4.03
CA LYS A 21 27.88 -9.23 3.86
C LYS A 21 26.88 -9.78 2.85
N GLU A 22 25.64 -9.29 2.88
CA GLU A 22 24.60 -9.64 1.91
C GLU A 22 25.01 -9.24 0.48
N MET A 23 25.53 -8.01 0.30
CA MET A 23 25.99 -7.57 -1.03
C MET A 23 27.23 -8.32 -1.54
N TYR A 24 28.12 -8.77 -0.64
CA TYR A 24 29.21 -9.68 -1.00
C TYR A 24 28.71 -11.06 -1.41
N ALA A 25 27.74 -11.62 -0.67
CA ALA A 25 27.10 -12.89 -1.03
C ALA A 25 26.37 -12.85 -2.38
N ASP A 26 25.77 -11.70 -2.71
CA ASP A 26 25.12 -11.43 -3.99
C ASP A 26 26.11 -11.15 -5.14
N GLY A 27 27.43 -11.14 -4.88
CA GLY A 27 28.47 -10.88 -5.88
C GLY A 27 28.51 -9.43 -6.38
N ARG A 28 27.85 -8.51 -5.67
CA ARG A 28 27.82 -7.06 -5.99
C ARG A 28 29.02 -6.31 -5.45
N LEU A 29 29.74 -6.92 -4.52
CA LEU A 29 31.01 -6.48 -3.98
C LEU A 29 32.04 -7.56 -4.26
N ASP A 30 33.22 -7.15 -4.74
CA ASP A 30 34.36 -8.06 -4.71
C ASP A 30 34.93 -8.18 -3.28
N HIS A 31 35.83 -9.14 -3.08
CA HIS A 31 36.41 -9.41 -1.75
C HIS A 31 37.22 -8.22 -1.21
N ALA A 32 37.96 -7.52 -2.08
CA ALA A 32 38.81 -6.40 -1.67
C ALA A 32 37.97 -5.16 -1.30
N GLU A 33 36.91 -4.92 -2.05
CA GLU A 33 35.92 -3.86 -1.78
C GLU A 33 35.14 -4.15 -0.51
N PHE A 34 34.74 -5.41 -0.29
CA PHE A 34 34.06 -5.83 0.93
C PHE A 34 34.92 -5.59 2.17
N ASP A 35 36.18 -6.04 2.16
CA ASP A 35 37.10 -5.88 3.30
C ASP A 35 37.33 -4.39 3.62
N THR A 36 37.57 -3.58 2.59
CA THR A 36 37.78 -2.14 2.74
C THR A 36 36.57 -1.44 3.35
N ARG A 37 35.36 -1.76 2.87
CA ARG A 37 34.12 -1.14 3.36
C ARG A 37 33.72 -1.64 4.74
N LEU A 38 33.99 -2.91 5.06
CA LEU A 38 33.79 -3.48 6.38
C LEU A 38 34.65 -2.77 7.43
N GLU A 39 35.93 -2.54 7.12
CA GLU A 39 36.84 -1.82 8.01
C GLU A 39 36.38 -0.38 8.26
N LEU A 40 35.96 0.33 7.20
CA LEU A 40 35.42 1.68 7.32
C LEU A 40 34.14 1.73 8.17
N ALA A 41 33.23 0.76 8.00
CA ALA A 41 32.00 0.68 8.77
C ALA A 41 32.28 0.44 10.26
N LEU A 42 33.27 -0.41 10.58
CA LEU A 42 33.67 -0.68 11.95
C LEU A 42 34.32 0.53 12.63
N LYS A 43 35.05 1.36 11.88
CA LYS A 43 35.70 2.57 12.38
C LYS A 43 34.78 3.80 12.43
N ALA A 44 33.66 3.78 11.72
CA ALA A 44 32.72 4.90 11.64
C ALA A 44 32.19 5.29 13.02
N ARG A 45 32.31 6.58 13.34
CA ARG A 45 31.79 7.21 14.57
C ARG A 45 30.56 8.04 14.30
N THR A 46 30.43 8.62 13.11
CA THR A 46 29.30 9.46 12.72
C THR A 46 28.42 8.80 11.67
N ARG A 47 27.15 9.20 11.63
CA ARG A 47 26.20 8.67 10.64
C ARG A 47 26.62 9.01 9.21
N ALA A 48 27.30 10.15 9.01
CA ALA A 48 27.89 10.51 7.73
C ALA A 48 28.99 9.52 7.31
N GLU A 49 29.91 9.18 8.21
CA GLU A 49 30.97 8.18 7.96
C GLU A 49 30.41 6.78 7.70
N LEU A 50 29.34 6.39 8.40
CA LEU A 50 28.71 5.09 8.15
C LEU A 50 28.01 5.05 6.79
N ASN A 51 27.43 6.17 6.34
CA ASN A 51 26.77 6.24 5.04
C ASN A 51 27.76 6.21 3.88
N SER A 52 28.95 6.81 4.03
CA SER A 52 29.95 6.84 2.95
C SER A 52 30.51 5.45 2.62
N THR A 53 30.41 4.48 3.53
CA THR A 53 30.80 3.08 3.24
C THR A 53 29.90 2.42 2.19
N PHE A 54 28.74 3.00 1.90
CA PHE A 54 27.80 2.55 0.88
C PHE A 54 27.85 3.37 -0.41
N ASP A 55 28.72 4.37 -0.49
CA ASP A 55 28.85 5.21 -1.69
C ASP A 55 29.22 4.35 -2.91
N GLY A 56 28.51 4.58 -4.02
CA GLY A 56 28.65 3.82 -5.25
C GLY A 56 27.92 2.46 -5.30
N LEU A 57 27.52 1.87 -4.15
CA LEU A 57 26.79 0.59 -4.14
C LEU A 57 25.27 0.75 -4.25
N VAL A 58 24.77 1.91 -3.83
CA VAL A 58 23.35 2.29 -3.83
C VAL A 58 23.01 3.25 -4.97
N ALA A 59 23.81 3.24 -6.04
CA ALA A 59 23.43 3.88 -7.29
C ALA A 59 22.29 3.08 -7.92
N ARG A 60 21.05 3.31 -7.47
CA ARG A 60 19.88 3.03 -8.31
C ARG A 60 20.09 3.88 -9.57
N PRO A 61 20.18 3.31 -10.78
CA PRO A 61 20.26 4.13 -11.99
C PRO A 61 19.04 5.03 -11.99
N VAL A 62 19.24 6.33 -11.79
CA VAL A 62 18.18 7.32 -12.02
C VAL A 62 18.06 7.36 -13.54
N PRO A 63 16.95 6.92 -14.14
CA PRO A 63 16.79 7.02 -15.58
C PRO A 63 16.98 8.50 -15.95
N THR A 64 17.96 8.82 -16.78
CA THR A 64 18.18 10.21 -17.24
C THR A 64 17.05 10.68 -18.17
N TYR A 65 16.17 9.76 -18.56
CA TYR A 65 14.89 10.02 -19.20
C TYR A 65 13.75 9.43 -18.37
N VAL A 66 13.29 10.19 -17.39
CA VAL A 66 11.98 9.98 -16.76
C VAL A 66 11.00 10.85 -17.53
N PRO A 67 9.98 10.30 -18.24
CA PRO A 67 8.96 11.12 -18.88
C PRO A 67 8.38 12.11 -17.87
N ALA A 68 8.06 13.34 -18.26
CA ALA A 68 7.55 14.38 -17.36
C ALA A 68 6.36 13.92 -16.47
N ALA A 69 5.63 12.90 -16.92
CA ALA A 69 4.56 12.21 -16.19
C ALA A 69 5.02 11.50 -14.90
N TYR A 70 6.29 11.12 -14.79
CA TYR A 70 6.90 10.44 -13.64
C TYR A 70 7.76 11.37 -12.77
N THR A 71 7.97 12.63 -13.19
CA THR A 71 8.74 13.64 -12.44
C THR A 71 7.89 14.43 -11.45
N ARG A 72 6.57 14.30 -11.48
CA ARG A 72 5.73 14.78 -10.38
C ARG A 72 5.83 13.74 -9.27
N PRO A 73 6.57 13.98 -8.16
CA PRO A 73 6.37 13.17 -6.98
C PRO A 73 4.86 13.21 -6.71
N ALA A 74 4.19 12.05 -6.80
CA ALA A 74 2.82 11.95 -6.32
C ALA A 74 2.84 12.57 -4.93
N PRO A 75 2.00 13.59 -4.66
CA PRO A 75 2.06 14.30 -3.39
C PRO A 75 2.12 13.24 -2.30
N LEU A 76 3.15 13.31 -1.45
CA LEU A 76 3.25 12.44 -0.27
C LEU A 76 2.00 12.75 0.53
N GLN A 77 0.96 11.96 0.30
CA GLN A 77 -0.37 12.26 0.78
C GLN A 77 -0.32 11.95 2.26
N ARG A 78 0.01 12.99 3.04
CA ARG A 78 -0.08 12.95 4.49
C ARG A 78 -1.49 12.52 4.79
N TYR A 79 -1.59 11.32 5.34
CA TYR A 79 -2.84 10.72 5.74
C TYR A 79 -3.31 11.50 6.96
N ASP A 80 -4.04 12.57 6.72
CA ASP A 80 -4.68 13.36 7.76
C ASP A 80 -5.68 12.46 8.50
N GLY A 81 -5.85 12.66 9.81
CA GLY A 81 -6.68 11.81 10.66
C GLY A 81 -8.13 11.72 10.15
N ASP A 82 -8.62 12.81 9.59
CA ASP A 82 -9.97 12.93 9.00
C ASP A 82 -10.14 12.03 7.75
N GLY A 83 -9.06 11.80 7.00
CA GLY A 83 -9.04 10.90 5.85
C GLY A 83 -9.19 9.42 6.22
N ARG A 84 -8.67 9.00 7.39
CA ARG A 84 -8.82 7.63 7.91
C ARG A 84 -10.24 7.38 8.39
N GLY A 85 -10.79 8.31 9.16
CA GLY A 85 -12.14 8.20 9.71
C GLY A 85 -13.19 8.05 8.61
N MET A 86 -13.28 9.03 7.72
CA MET A 86 -14.27 9.02 6.65
C MET A 86 -14.01 7.93 5.60
N GLY A 87 -12.74 7.57 5.33
CA GLY A 87 -12.42 6.44 4.48
C GLY A 87 -12.94 5.11 5.06
N THR A 88 -12.76 4.88 6.36
CA THR A 88 -13.27 3.69 7.07
C THR A 88 -14.79 3.62 7.00
N VAL A 89 -15.45 4.74 7.28
CA VAL A 89 -16.92 4.87 7.17
C VAL A 89 -17.39 4.51 5.77
N ALA A 90 -16.71 4.98 4.73
CA ALA A 90 -17.08 4.68 3.35
C ALA A 90 -17.08 3.18 3.06
N HIS A 91 -16.10 2.43 3.57
CA HIS A 91 -16.07 0.96 3.41
C HIS A 91 -17.22 0.28 4.17
N TRP A 92 -17.47 0.65 5.43
CA TRP A 92 -18.47 -0.02 6.26
C TRP A 92 -19.91 0.37 5.95
N LEU A 93 -20.14 1.53 5.33
CA LEU A 93 -21.44 1.85 4.73
C LEU A 93 -21.89 0.80 3.70
N GLY A 94 -20.95 0.01 3.17
CA GLY A 94 -21.24 -1.18 2.38
C GLY A 94 -22.21 -2.17 3.05
N TYR A 95 -22.15 -2.34 4.38
CA TYR A 95 -23.03 -3.29 5.06
C TYR A 95 -24.52 -2.90 5.03
N PRO A 96 -24.91 -1.70 5.51
CA PRO A 96 -26.32 -1.32 5.54
C PRO A 96 -26.87 -0.81 4.21
N THR A 97 -26.01 -0.27 3.34
CA THR A 97 -26.46 0.48 2.15
C THR A 97 -25.88 -0.03 0.84
N PHE A 98 -25.02 -1.05 0.91
CA PHE A 98 -24.37 -1.61 -0.26
C PHE A 98 -23.58 -0.52 -1.00
N PHE A 99 -23.84 -0.22 -2.28
CA PHE A 99 -23.10 0.80 -3.02
C PHE A 99 -23.55 2.24 -2.71
N VAL A 100 -24.73 2.44 -2.10
CA VAL A 100 -25.34 3.78 -1.95
C VAL A 100 -24.56 4.66 -0.98
N GLY A 101 -24.23 4.16 0.21
CA GLY A 101 -23.47 4.93 1.20
C GLY A 101 -22.07 5.32 0.73
N PRO A 102 -21.25 4.40 0.16
CA PRO A 102 -20.00 4.76 -0.49
C PRO A 102 -20.18 5.83 -1.58
N ALA A 103 -21.24 5.75 -2.40
CA ALA A 103 -21.55 6.75 -3.43
C ALA A 103 -21.84 8.13 -2.83
N ILE A 104 -22.60 8.18 -1.73
CA ILE A 104 -22.85 9.43 -1.00
C ILE A 104 -21.54 10.01 -0.47
N VAL A 105 -20.64 9.19 0.08
CA VAL A 105 -19.34 9.68 0.56
C VAL A 105 -18.49 10.22 -0.60
N VAL A 106 -18.47 9.57 -1.76
CA VAL A 106 -17.81 10.11 -2.98
C VAL A 106 -18.39 11.47 -3.38
N ALA A 107 -19.72 11.60 -3.36
CA ALA A 107 -20.44 12.81 -3.76
C ALA A 107 -20.34 13.96 -2.73
N THR A 108 -19.96 13.67 -1.48
CA THR A 108 -19.92 14.65 -0.39
C THR A 108 -18.50 14.88 0.13
N SER A 109 -18.06 14.13 1.14
CA SER A 109 -16.75 14.27 1.77
C SER A 109 -15.59 14.03 0.78
N GLY A 110 -15.80 13.15 -0.21
CA GLY A 110 -14.85 12.89 -1.29
C GLY A 110 -14.60 14.09 -2.20
N GLN A 111 -15.54 15.04 -2.31
CA GLN A 111 -15.34 16.28 -3.08
C GLN A 111 -14.37 17.23 -2.37
N LYS A 112 -14.28 17.13 -1.04
CA LYS A 112 -13.46 18.02 -0.19
C LYS A 112 -12.09 17.44 0.13
N ASN A 113 -11.99 16.11 0.25
CA ASN A 113 -10.76 15.44 0.67
C ASN A 113 -10.37 14.31 -0.31
N PRO A 114 -9.27 14.46 -1.07
CA PRO A 114 -8.81 13.45 -2.02
C PRO A 114 -8.47 12.09 -1.38
N ALA A 115 -8.05 12.06 -0.11
CA ALA A 115 -7.79 10.81 0.60
C ALA A 115 -9.11 10.07 0.83
N VAL A 116 -10.14 10.76 1.33
CA VAL A 116 -11.49 10.19 1.51
C VAL A 116 -12.05 9.71 0.17
N ARG A 117 -11.91 10.50 -0.90
CA ARG A 117 -12.38 10.14 -2.24
C ARG A 117 -11.78 8.83 -2.71
N LYS A 118 -10.49 8.61 -2.48
CA LYS A 118 -9.80 7.38 -2.87
C LYS A 118 -10.42 6.14 -2.22
N HIS A 119 -10.65 6.17 -0.90
CA HIS A 119 -11.28 5.04 -0.19
C HIS A 119 -12.75 4.86 -0.56
N ALA A 120 -13.48 5.96 -0.70
CA ALA A 120 -14.89 5.92 -1.05
C ALA A 120 -15.13 5.40 -2.47
N VAL A 121 -14.31 5.79 -3.45
CA VAL A 121 -14.37 5.26 -4.83
C VAL A 121 -13.98 3.78 -4.87
N GLU A 122 -12.96 3.37 -4.12
CA GLU A 122 -12.55 1.96 -4.04
C GLU A 122 -13.65 1.09 -3.40
N ALA A 123 -14.25 1.54 -2.29
CA ALA A 123 -15.39 0.90 -1.67
C ALA A 123 -16.59 0.82 -2.64
N LEU A 124 -16.92 1.92 -3.31
CA LEU A 124 -18.03 1.99 -4.25
C LEU A 124 -17.86 1.01 -5.42
N ASN A 125 -16.68 0.96 -6.03
CA ASN A 125 -16.36 0.02 -7.11
C ASN A 125 -16.49 -1.43 -6.64
N PHE A 126 -16.00 -1.74 -5.43
CA PHE A 126 -16.13 -3.09 -4.86
C PHE A 126 -17.58 -3.48 -4.63
N GLN A 127 -18.39 -2.57 -4.04
CA GLN A 127 -19.81 -2.82 -3.84
C GLN A 127 -20.50 -3.05 -5.20
N LEU A 128 -20.31 -2.18 -6.19
CA LEU A 128 -20.88 -2.39 -7.53
C LEU A 128 -20.46 -3.73 -8.17
N SER A 129 -19.22 -4.15 -7.97
CA SER A 129 -18.73 -5.46 -8.44
C SER A 129 -19.45 -6.61 -7.74
N ALA A 130 -19.61 -6.52 -6.42
CA ALA A 130 -20.36 -7.49 -5.64
C ALA A 130 -21.84 -7.51 -6.02
N PHE A 131 -22.47 -6.37 -6.33
CA PHE A 131 -23.86 -6.31 -6.82
C PHE A 131 -23.98 -7.10 -8.10
N GLY A 132 -23.08 -6.85 -9.06
CA GLY A 132 -23.03 -7.57 -10.32
C GLY A 132 -22.85 -9.08 -10.10
N ALA A 133 -21.97 -9.48 -9.18
CA ALA A 133 -21.76 -10.89 -8.84
C ALA A 133 -23.01 -11.55 -8.22
N PHE A 134 -23.67 -10.91 -7.27
CA PHE A 134 -24.91 -11.42 -6.68
C PHE A 134 -26.06 -11.46 -7.68
N ALA A 135 -26.21 -10.43 -8.52
CA ALA A 135 -27.23 -10.39 -9.56
C ALA A 135 -27.02 -11.51 -10.59
N LEU A 136 -25.78 -11.69 -11.07
CA LEU A 136 -25.43 -12.78 -11.97
C LEU A 136 -25.69 -14.14 -11.34
N LEU A 137 -25.30 -14.33 -10.08
CA LEU A 137 -25.56 -15.57 -9.35
C LEU A 137 -27.07 -15.82 -9.17
N GLY A 138 -27.88 -14.78 -8.93
CA GLY A 138 -29.34 -14.89 -8.86
C GLY A 138 -29.96 -15.34 -10.19
N ILE A 139 -29.52 -14.74 -11.30
CA ILE A 139 -29.96 -15.13 -12.65
C ILE A 139 -29.59 -16.59 -12.92
N MET A 140 -28.34 -16.97 -12.67
CA MET A 140 -27.87 -18.34 -12.85
C MET A 140 -28.67 -19.33 -12.00
N THR A 141 -28.96 -18.97 -10.75
CA THR A 141 -29.76 -19.80 -9.84
C THR A 141 -31.16 -20.03 -10.37
N GLY A 142 -31.81 -19.00 -10.93
CA GLY A 142 -33.10 -19.15 -11.60
C GLY A 142 -33.02 -20.06 -12.83
N ALA A 143 -31.98 -19.88 -13.66
CA ALA A 143 -31.77 -20.68 -14.87
C ALA A 143 -31.47 -22.16 -14.59
N THR A 144 -30.87 -22.47 -13.44
CA THR A 144 -30.56 -23.85 -13.03
C THR A 144 -31.56 -24.42 -12.02
N GLU A 145 -32.76 -23.85 -11.93
CA GLU A 145 -33.83 -24.30 -11.01
C GLU A 145 -33.38 -24.41 -9.54
N GLY A 146 -32.50 -23.52 -9.10
CA GLY A 146 -31.98 -23.48 -7.73
C GLY A 146 -30.66 -24.22 -7.50
N PHE A 147 -30.14 -24.98 -8.47
CA PHE A 147 -28.91 -25.77 -8.29
C PHE A 147 -27.72 -24.94 -7.79
N THR A 148 -27.53 -23.71 -8.28
CA THR A 148 -26.41 -22.86 -7.85
C THR A 148 -26.65 -22.06 -6.55
N ALA A 149 -27.80 -22.25 -5.89
CA ALA A 149 -28.15 -21.46 -4.71
C ALA A 149 -27.16 -21.62 -3.54
N PHE A 150 -26.48 -22.77 -3.44
CA PHE A 150 -25.47 -23.02 -2.40
C PHE A 150 -24.26 -22.08 -2.47
N LEU A 151 -24.05 -21.38 -3.60
CA LEU A 151 -22.96 -20.40 -3.76
C LEU A 151 -23.25 -19.07 -3.05
N PHE A 152 -24.51 -18.72 -2.78
CA PHE A 152 -24.87 -17.47 -2.11
C PHE A 152 -24.17 -17.27 -0.76
N PRO A 153 -24.16 -18.23 0.18
CA PRO A 153 -23.44 -18.06 1.43
C PRO A 153 -21.93 -17.90 1.24
N ILE A 154 -21.33 -18.56 0.24
CA ILE A 154 -19.89 -18.47 -0.04
C ILE A 154 -19.54 -17.05 -0.54
N VAL A 155 -20.28 -16.54 -1.53
CA VAL A 155 -20.10 -15.18 -2.05
C VAL A 155 -20.44 -14.13 -0.98
N GLY A 156 -21.48 -14.38 -0.18
CA GLY A 156 -21.87 -13.58 0.99
C GLY A 156 -20.76 -13.42 2.01
N ILE A 157 -20.15 -14.53 2.43
CA ILE A 157 -19.04 -14.53 3.38
C ILE A 157 -17.83 -13.80 2.80
N LEU A 158 -17.47 -14.06 1.53
CA LEU A 158 -16.36 -13.38 0.89
C LEU A 158 -16.59 -11.86 0.83
N TRP A 159 -17.78 -11.43 0.41
CA TRP A 159 -18.17 -10.02 0.39
C TRP A 159 -18.11 -9.39 1.78
N PHE A 160 -18.63 -10.09 2.80
CA PHE A 160 -18.65 -9.61 4.17
C PHE A 160 -17.22 -9.42 4.71
N ILE A 161 -16.38 -10.44 4.60
CA ILE A 161 -14.99 -10.40 5.08
C ILE A 161 -14.21 -9.29 4.38
N LEU A 162 -14.29 -9.21 3.05
CA LEU A 162 -13.58 -8.19 2.30
C LEU A 162 -14.05 -6.78 2.70
N THR A 163 -15.37 -6.55 2.83
CA THR A 163 -15.92 -5.27 3.28
C THR A 163 -15.34 -4.88 4.65
N GLY A 164 -15.30 -5.82 5.58
CA GLY A 164 -14.71 -5.63 6.91
C GLY A 164 -13.23 -5.29 6.88
N ILE A 165 -12.43 -6.06 6.13
CA ILE A 165 -10.99 -5.84 5.97
C ILE A 165 -10.73 -4.47 5.34
N GLY A 166 -11.49 -4.06 4.33
CA GLY A 166 -11.30 -2.76 3.69
C GLY A 166 -11.47 -1.58 4.65
N GLY A 167 -12.47 -1.63 5.52
CA GLY A 167 -12.65 -0.63 6.58
C GLY A 167 -11.53 -0.70 7.62
N LEU A 168 -11.22 -1.88 8.13
CA LEU A 168 -10.18 -2.04 9.16
C LEU A 168 -8.79 -1.63 8.66
N ALA A 169 -8.43 -2.03 7.44
CA ALA A 169 -7.18 -1.66 6.80
C ALA A 169 -7.08 -0.13 6.60
N THR A 170 -8.19 0.52 6.22
CA THR A 170 -8.24 1.99 6.10
C THR A 170 -8.12 2.67 7.47
N ALA A 171 -8.72 2.11 8.52
CA ALA A 171 -8.65 2.64 9.87
C ALA A 171 -7.21 2.66 10.40
N VAL A 172 -6.42 1.62 10.10
CA VAL A 172 -4.98 1.57 10.44
C VAL A 172 -4.10 2.37 9.46
N GLY A 173 -4.69 3.05 8.48
CA GLY A 173 -4.00 3.92 7.52
C GLY A 173 -3.35 3.18 6.35
N ALA A 174 -3.75 1.94 6.09
CA ALA A 174 -3.29 1.20 4.91
C ALA A 174 -4.06 1.64 3.66
N ASN A 175 -3.34 1.68 2.53
CA ASN A 175 -3.93 1.93 1.22
C ASN A 175 -4.55 0.64 0.65
N PHE A 176 -5.57 0.13 1.32
CA PHE A 176 -6.21 -1.12 0.93
C PHE A 176 -6.86 -1.03 -0.46
N ARG A 177 -6.75 -2.11 -1.22
CA ARG A 177 -7.38 -2.28 -2.53
C ARG A 177 -8.04 -3.64 -2.56
N TYR A 178 -9.28 -3.66 -3.02
CA TYR A 178 -10.04 -4.90 -3.07
C TYR A 178 -9.52 -5.81 -4.19
N PRO A 179 -9.36 -7.11 -3.94
CA PRO A 179 -9.19 -8.08 -5.01
C PRO A 179 -10.50 -8.19 -5.81
N PHE A 180 -10.40 -8.62 -7.08
CA PHE A 180 -11.57 -8.93 -7.94
C PHE A 180 -12.59 -7.80 -8.12
N THR A 181 -12.15 -6.54 -8.08
CA THR A 181 -13.01 -5.35 -8.23
C THR A 181 -12.93 -4.73 -9.61
N LEU A 182 -14.09 -4.45 -10.21
CA LEU A 182 -14.24 -3.67 -11.43
C LEU A 182 -14.15 -2.16 -11.10
N ARG A 183 -13.17 -1.48 -11.69
CA ARG A 183 -12.94 -0.04 -11.47
C ARG A 183 -13.75 0.80 -12.45
N LEU A 184 -15.04 0.94 -12.16
CA LEU A 184 -15.99 1.69 -12.98
C LEU A 184 -15.83 3.20 -12.80
N ILE A 185 -15.58 3.63 -11.55
CA ILE A 185 -15.48 5.03 -11.16
C ILE A 185 -14.01 5.37 -10.88
N LYS A 186 -13.56 6.55 -11.35
CA LYS A 186 -12.19 7.09 -11.23
C LYS A 186 -12.16 8.35 -10.37
#